data_AF-A0A9J5YHH6-F1
#
_entry.id   AF-A0A9J5YHH6-F1
#
_cell.length_a   1.000
_cell.length_b   1.000
_cell.length_c   1.000
_cell.angle_alpha   90.00
_cell.angle_beta   90.00
_cell.angle_gamma   90.00
#
_symmetry.space_group_name_H-M   'P 1'
#
loop_
_entity.id
_entity.type
_entity.pdbx_description
1 polymer ?
#
loop_
_entity_poly.entity_id
_entity_poly.type
_entity_poly.pdbx_seq_one_letter_code
_entity_poly.pdbx_strand_id
1 'polypeptide(L)'
;MPKIELIRKGFIIQTQLNGGVNIAHYNARHVFIDLDNELDYNTVWTQQRMTIEGKLMRIQAWTPNFRPEEETPIVPIWVLLPGLPWHCFKKEFITPLLESVGKVLYLDTTSIKRTRASMAKGQQTEDIQEQNNNARTIS
;
A
#
# COMPACT_ATOMS: atom_id res chain seq x y z
N MET A 1 -17.16 11.65 -19.71
CA MET A 1 -15.70 11.43 -19.57
C MET A 1 -15.22 11.93 -18.22
N PRO A 2 -14.27 11.24 -17.57
CA PRO A 2 -13.60 11.77 -16.38
C PRO A 2 -12.97 13.14 -16.72
N LYS A 3 -13.20 14.16 -15.90
CA LYS A 3 -12.54 15.45 -16.04
C LYS A 3 -11.09 15.28 -15.53
N ILE A 4 -10.21 14.74 -16.38
CA ILE A 4 -8.85 14.32 -16.02
C ILE A 4 -8.05 15.42 -15.31
N GLU A 5 -8.24 16.68 -15.72
CA GLU A 5 -7.61 17.84 -15.08
C GLU A 5 -8.04 18.05 -13.62
N LEU A 6 -9.30 17.75 -13.29
CA LEU A 6 -9.77 17.81 -11.90
C LEU A 6 -9.22 16.63 -11.09
N ILE A 7 -9.12 15.45 -11.70
CA ILE A 7 -8.50 14.28 -11.06
C ILE A 7 -7.05 14.59 -10.73
N ARG A 8 -6.29 15.13 -11.69
CA ARG A 8 -4.90 15.58 -11.51
C ARG A 8 -4.76 16.56 -10.36
N LYS A 9 -5.52 17.65 -10.38
CA LYS A 9 -5.48 18.67 -9.33
C LYS A 9 -5.86 18.10 -7.96
N GLY A 10 -6.96 17.37 -7.87
CA GLY A 10 -7.44 16.77 -6.63
C GLY A 10 -6.46 15.76 -6.05
N PHE A 11 -5.86 14.92 -6.91
CA PHE A 11 -4.85 13.94 -6.50
C PHE A 11 -3.64 14.64 -5.90
N ILE A 12 -3.02 15.59 -6.62
CA ILE A 12 -1.82 16.30 -6.18
C ILE A 12 -2.04 17.03 -4.84
N ILE A 13 -3.19 17.71 -4.69
CA ILE A 13 -3.52 18.42 -3.45
C ILE A 13 -3.65 17.46 -2.26
N GLN A 14 -4.26 16.29 -2.47
CA GLN A 14 -4.51 15.34 -1.38
C GLN A 14 -3.29 14.54 -0.98
N THR A 15 -2.42 14.18 -1.94
CA THR A 15 -1.31 13.24 -1.69
C THR A 15 -0.03 13.92 -1.24
N GLN A 16 0.16 15.22 -1.53
CA GLN A 16 1.34 16.00 -1.11
C GLN A 16 2.68 15.29 -1.41
N LEU A 17 2.79 14.76 -2.63
CA LEU A 17 3.94 13.97 -3.07
C LEU A 17 5.21 14.79 -3.15
N ASN A 18 6.35 14.12 -2.98
CA ASN A 18 7.67 14.75 -3.02
C ASN A 18 8.29 14.74 -4.43
N GLY A 19 7.95 13.74 -5.24
CA GLY A 19 8.42 13.56 -6.61
C GLY A 19 7.38 13.94 -7.66
N GLY A 20 7.73 13.72 -8.93
CA GLY A 20 6.82 13.91 -10.04
C GLY A 20 5.72 12.85 -10.08
N VAL A 21 4.56 13.25 -10.61
CA VAL A 21 3.42 12.37 -10.86
C VAL A 21 2.90 12.62 -12.27
N ASN A 22 2.70 11.53 -13.02
CA ASN A 22 2.03 11.57 -14.30
C ASN A 22 0.72 10.80 -14.22
N ILE A 23 -0.41 11.47 -14.45
CA ILE A 23 -1.73 10.85 -14.46
C ILE A 23 -2.27 10.82 -15.88
N ALA A 24 -2.46 9.64 -16.43
CA ALA A 24 -2.95 9.44 -17.79
C ALA A 24 -4.36 8.85 -17.79
N HIS A 25 -5.20 9.28 -18.72
CA HIS A 25 -6.51 8.67 -18.93
C HIS A 25 -6.35 7.30 -19.58
N TYR A 26 -7.02 6.27 -19.04
CA TYR A 26 -7.08 4.95 -19.65
C TYR A 26 -8.45 4.68 -20.28
N ASN A 27 -9.51 4.71 -19.49
CA ASN A 27 -10.88 4.54 -19.96
C ASN A 27 -11.88 5.34 -19.12
N ALA A 28 -13.18 5.17 -19.40
CA ALA A 28 -14.24 5.94 -18.74
C ALA A 28 -14.29 5.80 -17.19
N ARG A 29 -13.67 4.74 -16.63
CA ARG A 29 -13.67 4.44 -15.19
C ARG A 29 -12.26 4.38 -14.57
N HIS A 30 -11.21 4.43 -15.38
CA HIS A 30 -9.84 4.17 -14.93
C HIS A 30 -8.86 5.22 -15.45
N VAL A 31 -7.88 5.53 -14.59
CA VAL A 31 -6.73 6.38 -14.90
C VAL A 31 -5.47 5.65 -14.46
N PHE A 32 -4.36 5.88 -15.16
CA PHE A 32 -3.04 5.46 -14.71
C PHE A 32 -2.39 6.57 -13.91
N ILE A 33 -1.64 6.18 -12.89
CA ILE A 33 -0.87 7.07 -12.04
C ILE A 33 0.54 6.50 -12.01
N ASP A 34 1.47 7.26 -12.55
CA ASP A 34 2.89 6.95 -12.58
C ASP A 34 3.62 7.89 -11.60
N LEU A 35 4.49 7.31 -10.78
CA LEU A 35 5.13 7.97 -9.64
C LEU A 35 6.63 7.74 -9.72
N ASP A 36 7.40 8.81 -9.58
CA ASP A 36 8.84 8.78 -9.83
C ASP A 36 9.65 8.12 -8.69
N ASN A 37 9.04 7.86 -7.54
CA ASN A 37 9.75 7.30 -6.40
C ASN A 37 8.89 6.33 -5.55
N GLU A 38 9.58 5.43 -4.88
CA GLU A 38 8.97 4.37 -4.07
C GLU A 38 8.26 4.89 -2.82
N LEU A 39 8.72 6.00 -2.23
CA LEU A 39 8.10 6.56 -1.03
C LEU A 39 6.70 7.09 -1.32
N ASP A 40 6.56 7.85 -2.40
CA ASP A 40 5.30 8.38 -2.88
C ASP A 40 4.39 7.25 -3.36
N TYR A 41 4.94 6.25 -4.05
CA TYR A 41 4.23 5.03 -4.40
C TYR A 41 3.61 4.35 -3.18
N ASN A 42 4.41 4.09 -2.14
CA ASN A 42 3.91 3.46 -0.91
C ASN A 42 2.87 4.36 -0.21
N THR A 43 3.08 5.67 -0.20
CA THR A 43 2.13 6.64 0.39
C THR A 43 0.77 6.57 -0.29
N VAL A 44 0.74 6.57 -1.63
CA VAL A 44 -0.50 6.47 -2.40
C VAL A 44 -1.12 5.09 -2.27
N TRP A 45 -0.31 4.03 -2.40
CA TRP A 45 -0.78 2.66 -2.38
C TRP A 45 -1.46 2.28 -1.06
N THR A 46 -0.89 2.72 0.06
CA THR A 46 -1.42 2.42 1.41
C THR A 46 -2.75 3.10 1.72
N GLN A 47 -3.12 4.18 1.03
CA GLN A 47 -4.43 4.82 1.17
C GLN A 47 -5.58 3.92 0.69
N GLN A 48 -5.32 3.07 -0.31
CA GLN A 48 -6.26 2.13 -0.97
C GLN A 48 -7.49 2.76 -1.64
N ARG A 49 -8.02 3.85 -1.09
CA ARG A 49 -9.19 4.56 -1.55
C ARG A 49 -8.98 6.06 -1.33
N MET A 50 -9.49 6.86 -2.24
CA MET A 50 -9.48 8.32 -2.10
C MET A 50 -10.72 8.93 -2.73
N THR A 51 -11.16 10.07 -2.24
CA THR A 51 -12.32 10.78 -2.79
C THR A 51 -11.86 12.03 -3.50
N ILE A 52 -11.99 12.07 -4.82
CA ILE A 52 -11.68 13.26 -5.63
C ILE A 52 -12.95 13.71 -6.34
N GLU A 53 -13.27 15.01 -6.23
CA GLU A 53 -14.49 15.60 -6.82
C GLU A 53 -15.78 14.85 -6.41
N GLY A 54 -15.85 14.43 -5.14
CA GLY A 54 -16.99 13.68 -4.61
C GLY A 54 -17.14 12.24 -5.14
N LYS A 55 -16.16 11.75 -5.91
CA LYS A 55 -16.15 10.38 -6.44
C LYS A 55 -15.13 9.54 -5.67
N LEU A 56 -15.58 8.42 -5.14
CA LEU A 56 -14.71 7.43 -4.54
C LEU A 56 -13.92 6.73 -5.65
N MET A 57 -12.60 6.83 -5.56
CA MET A 57 -11.65 6.14 -6.41
C MET A 57 -10.98 5.05 -5.60
N ARG A 58 -10.81 3.88 -6.22
CA ARG A 58 -10.01 2.79 -5.67
C ARG A 58 -8.64 2.82 -6.31
N ILE A 59 -7.62 2.70 -5.49
CA ILE A 59 -6.24 2.58 -5.92
C ILE A 59 -5.97 1.09 -6.08
N GLN A 60 -5.32 0.68 -7.17
CA GLN A 60 -4.89 -0.69 -7.44
C GLN A 60 -3.44 -0.70 -7.91
N ALA A 61 -2.65 -1.66 -7.44
CA ALA A 61 -1.29 -1.84 -7.90
C ALA A 61 -1.31 -2.35 -9.35
N TRP A 62 -0.52 -1.73 -10.23
CA TRP A 62 -0.38 -2.22 -11.58
C TRP A 62 0.38 -3.55 -11.60
N THR A 63 -0.08 -4.49 -12.42
CA THR A 63 0.62 -5.75 -12.70
C THR A 63 0.63 -5.98 -14.22
N PRO A 64 1.58 -6.76 -14.78
CA PRO A 64 1.60 -7.06 -16.21
C PRO A 64 0.30 -7.73 -16.71
N ASN A 65 -0.39 -8.45 -15.82
CA ASN A 65 -1.65 -9.12 -16.10
C ASN A 65 -2.87 -8.31 -15.60
N PHE A 66 -2.70 -7.01 -15.36
CA PHE A 66 -3.75 -6.15 -14.83
C PHE A 66 -4.99 -6.16 -15.74
N ARG A 67 -6.14 -6.43 -15.13
CA ARG A 67 -7.46 -6.36 -15.76
C ARG A 67 -8.32 -5.37 -14.99
N PRO A 68 -8.75 -4.25 -15.60
CA PRO A 68 -9.53 -3.21 -14.93
C PRO A 68 -10.85 -3.71 -14.33
N GLU A 69 -11.39 -4.79 -14.90
CA GLU A 69 -12.64 -5.41 -14.46
C GLU A 69 -12.43 -6.35 -13.26
N GLU A 70 -11.19 -6.72 -12.95
CA GLU A 70 -10.84 -7.67 -11.91
C GLU A 70 -10.17 -6.97 -10.73
N GLU A 71 -10.33 -7.55 -9.53
CA GLU A 71 -9.56 -7.10 -8.39
C GLU A 71 -8.16 -7.69 -8.42
N THR A 72 -7.15 -6.83 -8.32
CA THR A 72 -5.79 -7.27 -8.07
C THR A 72 -5.75 -7.99 -6.73
N PRO A 73 -5.26 -9.24 -6.66
CA PRO A 73 -5.23 -10.00 -5.42
C PRO A 73 -4.19 -9.48 -4.42
N ILE A 74 -3.40 -8.51 -4.85
CA ILE A 74 -2.35 -7.84 -4.11
C ILE A 74 -2.95 -6.69 -3.31
N VAL A 75 -2.89 -6.78 -1.98
CA VAL A 75 -3.42 -5.76 -1.07
C VAL A 75 -2.41 -5.42 0.03
N PRO A 76 -2.42 -4.19 0.57
CA PRO A 76 -1.63 -3.85 1.73
C PRO A 76 -2.37 -4.25 3.02
N ILE A 77 -1.77 -5.12 3.80
CA ILE A 77 -2.28 -5.57 5.10
C ILE A 77 -1.49 -4.97 6.26
N TRP A 78 -2.14 -4.85 7.42
CA TRP A 78 -1.48 -4.45 8.67
C TRP A 78 -1.15 -5.68 9.49
N VAL A 79 0.14 -5.88 9.77
CA VAL A 79 0.63 -6.93 10.67
C VAL A 79 0.95 -6.33 12.03
N LEU A 80 0.46 -6.99 13.07
CA LEU A 80 0.75 -6.67 14.47
C LEU A 80 1.68 -7.72 15.05
N LEU A 81 2.77 -7.30 15.67
CA LEU A 81 3.71 -8.16 16.39
C LEU A 81 3.58 -7.89 17.89
N PRO A 82 2.64 -8.56 18.59
CA PRO A 82 2.49 -8.41 20.04
C PRO A 82 3.65 -9.06 20.79
N GLY A 83 4.05 -8.48 21.92
CA GLY A 83 5.04 -9.10 22.82
C GLY A 83 6.48 -9.11 22.31
N LEU A 84 6.77 -8.34 21.25
CA LEU A 84 8.13 -8.15 20.77
C LEU A 84 9.00 -7.58 21.91
N PRO A 85 10.17 -8.15 22.23
CA PRO A 85 11.05 -7.60 23.26
C PRO A 85 11.49 -6.17 22.93
N TRP A 86 11.61 -5.31 23.93
CA TRP A 86 11.95 -3.89 23.76
C TRP A 86 13.18 -3.64 22.88
N HIS A 87 14.21 -4.47 23.00
CA HIS A 87 15.45 -4.36 22.23
C HIS A 87 15.29 -4.75 20.74
N CYS A 88 14.23 -5.48 20.40
CA CYS A 88 13.91 -5.90 19.03
C CYS A 88 13.06 -4.86 18.26
N PHE A 89 12.66 -3.74 18.88
CA PHE A 89 11.91 -2.67 18.20
C PHE A 89 12.73 -1.81 17.22
N LYS A 90 13.92 -2.28 16.80
CA LYS A 90 14.70 -1.58 15.77
C LYS A 90 14.25 -2.04 14.39
N LYS A 91 14.25 -1.12 13.43
CA LYS A 91 13.94 -1.39 12.02
C LYS A 91 14.73 -2.58 11.48
N GLU A 92 16.02 -2.66 11.83
CA GLU A 92 16.93 -3.76 11.45
C GLU A 92 16.43 -5.16 11.87
N PHE A 93 15.64 -5.28 12.94
CA PHE A 93 15.10 -6.57 13.40
C PHE A 93 13.66 -6.80 12.92
N ILE A 94 12.84 -5.75 12.89
CA ILE A 94 11.44 -5.87 12.47
C ILE A 94 11.33 -6.09 10.95
N THR A 95 12.12 -5.36 10.15
CA THR A 95 12.02 -5.44 8.68
C THR A 95 12.22 -6.86 8.15
N PRO A 96 13.29 -7.60 8.53
CA PRO A 96 13.47 -8.96 8.01
C PRO A 96 12.38 -9.94 8.45
N LEU A 97 11.85 -9.79 9.68
CA LEU A 97 10.75 -10.62 10.17
C LEU A 97 9.50 -10.41 9.32
N LEU A 98 9.17 -9.16 9.03
CA LEU A 98 8.06 -8.82 8.18
C LEU A 98 8.33 -9.28 6.73
N GLU A 99 9.50 -9.00 6.17
CA GLU A 99 9.86 -9.39 4.80
C GLU A 99 9.72 -10.89 4.51
N SER A 100 9.79 -11.75 5.53
CA SER A 100 9.49 -13.19 5.40
C SER A 100 8.03 -13.50 5.00
N VAL A 101 7.09 -12.59 5.29
CA VAL A 101 5.67 -12.68 4.95
C VAL A 101 5.36 -11.93 3.65
N GLY A 102 6.04 -10.80 3.40
CA GLY A 102 5.82 -10.01 2.18
C GLY A 102 6.54 -8.67 2.18
N LYS A 103 6.49 -7.94 1.05
CA LYS A 103 7.17 -6.64 0.92
C LYS A 103 6.68 -5.64 1.96
N VAL A 104 7.57 -5.10 2.78
CA VAL A 104 7.25 -4.08 3.78
C VAL A 104 7.06 -2.72 3.09
N LEU A 105 5.87 -2.15 3.23
CA LEU A 105 5.50 -0.84 2.67
C LEU A 105 5.74 0.30 3.66
N TYR A 106 5.44 0.05 4.94
CA TYR A 106 5.51 1.05 5.98
C TYR A 106 5.74 0.42 7.36
N LEU A 107 6.47 1.10 8.24
CA LEU A 107 6.63 0.73 9.64
C LEU A 107 6.13 1.88 10.52
N ASP A 108 5.23 1.59 11.46
CA ASP A 108 4.66 2.61 12.32
C ASP A 108 5.74 3.31 13.16
N THR A 109 5.78 4.63 13.07
CA THR A 109 6.69 5.48 13.83
C THR A 109 6.58 5.30 15.34
N THR A 110 5.44 4.84 15.88
CA THR A 110 5.31 4.51 17.31
C THR A 110 6.10 3.25 17.71
N SER A 111 6.24 2.30 16.78
CA SER A 111 7.10 1.12 16.92
C SER A 111 8.57 1.53 16.88
N ILE A 112 8.91 2.47 15.98
CA ILE A 112 10.26 3.00 15.81
C ILE A 112 10.68 3.88 17.01
N LYS A 113 9.75 4.71 17.51
CA LYS A 113 9.95 5.61 18.67
C LYS A 113 9.75 4.91 20.02
N ARG A 114 9.47 3.61 20.02
CA ARG A 114 9.32 2.74 21.22
C ARG A 114 8.31 3.29 22.24
N THR A 115 7.25 3.96 21.79
CA THR A 115 6.33 4.67 22.70
C THR A 115 5.21 3.76 23.24
N ARG A 116 4.98 2.60 22.61
CA ARG A 116 4.15 1.50 23.13
C ARG A 116 5.03 0.27 23.33
N ALA A 117 5.37 -0.03 24.58
CA ALA A 117 6.37 -1.05 24.93
C ALA A 117 6.01 -2.51 24.55
N SER A 118 4.87 -2.78 23.92
CA SER A 118 4.36 -4.15 23.70
C SER A 118 3.76 -4.44 22.32
N MET A 119 3.77 -3.50 21.37
CA MET A 119 3.13 -3.69 20.06
C MET A 119 3.92 -3.02 18.94
N ALA A 120 4.47 -3.81 18.02
CA ALA A 120 4.96 -3.31 16.74
C ALA A 120 3.89 -3.46 15.65
N LYS A 121 3.78 -2.47 14.76
CA LYS A 121 2.83 -2.44 13.65
C LYS A 121 3.55 -2.15 12.34
N GLY A 122 3.40 -3.04 11.37
CA GLY A 122 3.94 -2.88 10.02
C GLY A 122 2.85 -3.05 8.97
N GLN A 123 3.00 -2.36 7.84
CA GLN A 123 2.16 -2.55 6.67
C GLN A 123 2.95 -3.27 5.60
N GLN A 124 2.35 -4.30 5.02
CA GLN A 124 3.00 -5.16 4.05
C GLN A 124 2.08 -5.47 2.89
N THR A 125 2.65 -5.86 1.77
CA THR A 125 1.89 -6.40 0.66
C THR A 125 1.65 -7.90 0.87
N GLU A 126 0.40 -8.35 0.73
CA GLU A 126 0.03 -9.77 0.63
C GLU A 126 -0.63 -10.05 -0.73
N ASP A 127 -0.33 -11.21 -1.31
CA ASP A 127 -1.08 -11.79 -2.42
C ASP A 127 -2.07 -12.84 -1.88
N ILE A 128 -3.35 -12.54 -2.00
CA ILE A 128 -4.45 -13.39 -1.49
C ILE A 128 -4.54 -14.72 -2.27
N GLN A 129 -4.09 -14.78 -3.53
CA GLN A 129 -4.16 -16.02 -4.32
C GLN A 129 -3.09 -17.03 -3.91
N GLU A 130 -1.93 -16.56 -3.47
CA GLU A 130 -0.83 -17.42 -3.02
C GLU A 130 -1.14 -18.07 -1.65
N GLN A 131 -1.83 -17.36 -0.75
CA GLN A 131 -2.34 -17.93 0.51
C GLN A 131 -3.32 -19.10 0.29
N ASN A 132 -4.18 -19.03 -0.72
CA ASN A 132 -5.15 -20.09 -1.01
C ASN A 132 -4.50 -21.40 -1.49
N ASN A 133 -3.28 -21.33 -2.02
CA ASN A 133 -2.50 -22.51 -2.37
C ASN A 133 -1.70 -23.06 -1.18
N ASN A 134 -1.30 -22.21 -0.23
CA ASN A 134 -0.66 -22.63 1.03
C ASN A 134 -1.65 -23.12 2.09
N ALA A 135 -2.95 -22.82 1.95
CA ALA A 135 -4.01 -23.32 2.83
C ALA A 135 -4.45 -24.77 2.54
N ARG A 136 -3.83 -25.49 1.60
CA ARG A 136 -4.18 -26.88 1.24
C ARG A 136 -3.24 -27.96 1.79
N THR A 137 -2.38 -27.66 2.75
CA THR A 137 -1.66 -28.71 3.49
C THR A 137 -1.38 -28.28 4.92
N ILE A 138 -2.39 -28.42 5.80
CA ILE A 138 -2.19 -28.81 7.20
C ILE A 138 -3.44 -29.59 7.61
N SER A 139 -3.24 -30.85 8.00
CA SER A 139 -4.24 -31.76 8.61
C SER A 139 -4.75 -31.26 9.95
#